data_AF-A0ABD0RDW3-F1
#
_entry.id   AF-A0ABD0RDW3-F1
#
_cell.length_a   1.000
_cell.length_b   1.000
_cell.length_c   1.000
_cell.angle_alpha   90.00
_cell.angle_beta   90.00
_cell.angle_gamma   90.00
#
_symmetry.space_group_name_H-M   'P 1'
#
loop_
_entity.id
_entity.type
_entity.pdbx_description
1 polymer ?
#
loop_
_entity_poly.entity_id
_entity_poly.type
_entity_poly.pdbx_seq_one_letter_code
_entity_poly.pdbx_strand_id
1 'polypeptide(L)' 'NDEPDVKCLELAGLSAAPMDAPTVALNCAKYICHNAAGHGAVREFAEHILLLKKKAKSQMEQDRIGRNNF' A
#
# COMPACT_ATOMS: atom_id res chain seq x y z
N ASN A 1 -3.76 -5.97 -17.58
CA ASN A 1 -3.51 -6.12 -16.12
C ASN A 1 -2.79 -7.46 -15.98
N ASP A 2 -1.68 -7.56 -16.69
CA ASP A 2 -1.14 -8.81 -17.21
C ASP A 2 0.30 -8.98 -16.76
N GLU A 3 0.85 -10.17 -16.95
CA GLU A 3 2.21 -10.62 -16.59
C GLU A 3 3.35 -9.56 -16.60
N PRO A 4 3.43 -8.57 -17.52
CA PRO A 4 4.42 -7.49 -17.41
C PRO A 4 4.33 -6.63 -16.14
N ASP A 5 3.14 -6.44 -15.57
CA ASP A 5 2.92 -5.59 -14.38
C ASP A 5 3.55 -6.21 -13.12
N VAL A 6 3.74 -7.53 -13.10
CA VAL A 6 4.25 -8.30 -11.96
C VAL A 6 5.65 -7.84 -11.54
N LYS A 7 6.54 -7.61 -12.52
CA LYS A 7 7.91 -7.13 -12.23
C LYS A 7 7.91 -5.73 -11.62
N CYS A 8 7.01 -4.87 -12.07
CA CYS A 8 6.86 -3.53 -11.51
C CYS A 8 6.27 -3.57 -10.09
N LEU A 9 5.33 -4.47 -9.82
CA LEU A 9 4.73 -4.66 -8.50
C LEU A 9 5.74 -5.19 -7.48
N GLU A 10 6.65 -6.06 -7.91
CA GLU A 10 7.71 -6.62 -7.07
C GLU A 10 8.81 -5.59 -6.76
N LEU A 11 9.20 -4.78 -7.75
CA LEU A 11 10.20 -3.71 -7.58
C LEU A 11 9.67 -2.53 -6.76
N ALA A 12 8.35 -2.30 -6.74
CA ALA A 12 7.77 -1.18 -6.03
C ALA A 12 7.86 -1.36 -4.49
N GLY A 13 8.31 -0.30 -3.81
CA GLY A 13 8.34 -0.23 -2.34
C GLY A 13 6.95 -0.43 -1.72
N LEU A 14 5.91 0.04 -2.41
CA LEU A 14 4.50 -0.17 -2.09
C LEU A 14 3.72 -0.43 -3.38
N SER A 15 3.20 -1.64 -3.52
CA SER A 15 2.41 -2.10 -4.67
C SER A 15 1.00 -2.47 -4.23
N ALA A 16 0.02 -2.22 -5.10
CA ALA A 16 -1.33 -2.69 -4.90
C ALA A 16 -1.96 -3.22 -6.18
N ALA A 17 -2.84 -4.21 -6.02
CA ALA A 17 -3.59 -4.80 -7.12
C ALA A 17 -5.09 -4.83 -6.78
N PRO A 18 -5.99 -4.58 -7.75
CA PRO A 18 -7.42 -4.71 -7.56
C PRO A 18 -7.80 -6.18 -7.35
N MET A 19 -8.89 -6.46 -6.64
CA MET A 19 -9.37 -7.83 -6.38
C MET A 19 -9.60 -8.65 -7.65
N ASP A 20 -9.98 -7.99 -8.75
CA ASP A 20 -10.26 -8.61 -10.05
C ASP A 20 -8.98 -8.85 -10.89
N ALA A 21 -7.80 -8.69 -10.29
CA ALA A 21 -6.53 -8.96 -10.94
C ALA A 21 -6.21 -10.47 -10.98
N PRO A 22 -5.42 -10.94 -11.97
CA PRO A 22 -4.95 -12.31 -11.99
C PRO A 22 -4.16 -12.64 -10.71
N THR A 23 -4.28 -13.88 -10.23
CA THR A 23 -3.67 -14.35 -8.97
C THR A 23 -2.16 -14.12 -8.91
N VAL A 24 -1.48 -14.14 -10.05
CA VAL A 24 -0.04 -13.81 -10.16
C VAL A 24 0.25 -12.36 -9.74
N ALA A 25 -0.56 -11.40 -10.21
CA ALA A 25 -0.45 -9.99 -9.84
C ALA A 25 -0.86 -9.74 -8.39
N LEU A 26 -1.87 -10.47 -7.89
CA LEU A 26 -2.30 -10.41 -6.48
C LEU A 26 -1.21 -10.91 -5.53
N ASN A 27 -0.53 -12.01 -5.86
CA ASN A 27 0.56 -12.55 -5.04
C ASN A 27 1.78 -11.63 -4.99
N CYS A 28 2.06 -10.88 -6.07
CA CYS A 28 3.19 -9.96 -6.11
C CYS A 28 2.85 -8.56 -5.56
N ALA A 29 1.57 -8.23 -5.42
CA ALA A 29 1.14 -6.99 -4.82
C ALA A 29 1.20 -7.06 -3.29
N LYS A 30 1.75 -6.01 -2.67
CA LYS A 30 1.81 -5.91 -1.19
C LYS A 30 0.46 -5.59 -0.55
N TYR A 31 -0.46 -5.01 -1.32
CA TYR A 31 -1.79 -4.67 -0.86
C TYR A 31 -2.83 -5.05 -1.91
N ILE A 32 -3.79 -5.90 -1.52
CA ILE A 32 -4.89 -6.26 -2.41
C ILE A 32 -6.06 -5.33 -2.07
N CYS A 33 -6.51 -4.55 -3.04
CA CYS A 33 -7.66 -3.67 -2.84
C CYS A 33 -8.94 -4.50 -2.71
N HIS A 34 -9.85 -4.07 -1.83
CA HIS A 34 -11.12 -4.76 -1.64
C HIS A 34 -12.06 -4.54 -2.84
N ASN A 35 -12.02 -3.35 -3.44
CA ASN A 35 -12.82 -3.05 -4.62
C ASN A 35 -12.14 -3.49 -5.93
N ALA A 36 -12.97 -3.88 -6.90
CA ALA A 36 -12.54 -4.14 -8.26
C ALA A 36 -12.04 -2.86 -8.96
N ALA A 37 -11.28 -3.03 -10.04
CA ALA A 37 -10.80 -1.93 -10.87
C ALA A 37 -11.98 -1.05 -11.34
N GLY A 38 -11.81 0.28 -11.31
CA GLY A 38 -12.87 1.22 -11.69
C GLY A 38 -13.96 1.45 -10.63
N HIS A 39 -14.08 0.60 -9.60
CA HIS A 39 -15.05 0.77 -8.50
C HIS A 39 -14.48 1.48 -7.26
N GLY A 40 -13.34 2.16 -7.40
CA GLY A 40 -12.70 2.88 -6.29
C GLY A 40 -11.49 2.18 -5.67
N ALA A 41 -10.95 1.13 -6.30
CA ALA A 41 -9.71 0.47 -5.86
C ALA A 41 -8.54 1.44 -5.63
N VAL A 42 -8.39 2.44 -6.52
CA VAL A 42 -7.32 3.46 -6.41
C VAL A 42 -7.57 4.40 -5.23
N ARG A 43 -8.84 4.76 -4.96
CA ARG A 43 -9.20 5.63 -3.83
C ARG A 43 -8.91 4.94 -2.51
N GLU A 44 -9.27 3.67 -2.39
CA GLU A 44 -8.94 2.85 -1.22
C GLU A 44 -7.43 2.78 -1.00
N PHE A 45 -6.67 2.53 -2.07
CA PHE A 45 -5.21 2.49 -1.98
C PHE A 45 -4.60 3.84 -1.58
N ALA A 46 -5.09 4.95 -2.15
CA ALA A 46 -4.65 6.29 -1.79
C ALA A 46 -4.94 6.61 -0.32
N GLU A 47 -6.10 6.19 0.20
CA GLU A 47 -6.46 6.35 1.61
C GLU A 47 -5.58 5.48 2.52
N HIS A 48 -5.27 4.25 2.09
CA HIS A 48 -4.32 3.37 2.78
C HIS A 48 -2.93 4.01 2.89
N ILE A 49 -2.41 4.58 1.78
CA ILE A 49 -1.13 5.33 1.78
C ILE A 49 -1.18 6.52 2.74
N LEU A 50 -2.28 7.27 2.73
CA LEU A 50 -2.43 8.43 3.60
C LEU A 50 -2.43 8.03 5.08
N LEU A 51 -3.12 6.95 5.43
CA LEU A 51 -3.14 6.39 6.79
C LEU A 51 -1.75 5.90 7.21
N LEU A 52 -1.02 5.22 6.33
CA LEU A 52 0.36 4.80 6.58
C LEU A 52 1.26 6.01 6.87
N LYS A 53 1.15 7.07 6.06
CA LYS A 53 1.90 8.33 6.28
C LYS A 53 1.54 8.99 7.61
N LYS A 54 0.25 9.05 7.98
CA LYS A 54 -0.20 9.62 9.25
C LYS A 54 0.34 8.82 10.43
N LYS A 55 0.23 7.48 10.40
CA LYS A 55 0.78 6.60 11.42
C LYS A 55 2.29 6.77 11.56
N ALA A 56 3.03 6.82 10.46
CA ALA A 56 4.47 7.04 10.47
C ALA A 56 4.84 8.38 11.13
N LYS A 57 4.13 9.46 10.82
CA LYS A 57 4.34 10.76 11.48
C LYS A 57 4.09 10.69 12.98
N SER A 58 2.95 10.16 13.41
CA SER A 58 2.61 10.04 14.83
C SER A 58 3.62 9.17 15.57
N GLN A 59 4.10 8.07 14.97
CA GLN A 59 5.12 7.21 15.57
C GLN A 59 6.47 7.93 15.72
N MET A 60 6.88 8.74 14.74
CA MET A 60 8.11 9.54 14.82
C MET A 60 8.02 10.65 15.87
N GLU A 61 6.86 11.27 16.02
CA GLU A 61 6.62 12.27 17.08
C GLU A 61 6.70 11.62 18.47
N GLN A 62 6.07 10.45 18.65
CA GLN A 62 6.14 9.68 19.90
C GLN A 62 7.56 9.19 20.21
N ASP A 63 8.30 8.68 19.21
CA ASP A 63 9.69 8.25 19.36
C ASP A 63 10.63 9.42 19.73
N ARG A 64 10.41 10.61 19.14
CA ARG A 64 11.15 11.83 19.52
C ARG A 64 10.88 12.27 20.95
N ILE A 65 9.63 12.20 21.41
CA ILE A 65 9.27 12.53 22.79
C ILE A 65 9.91 11.51 23.75
N GLY A 66 9.89 10.22 23.41
CA GLY A 66 10.50 9.16 24.22
C GLY A 66 12.01 9.31 24.39
N ARG A 67 12.75 9.76 23.37
CA ARG A 67 14.22 9.94 23.46
C ARG A 67 14.66 11.19 24.22
N ASN A 68 13.82 12.21 24.31
CA ASN A 68 14.12 13.43 25.08
C ASN A 68 13.89 13.27 26.59
N ASN A 69 13.43 12.09 27.03
CA ASN A 69 13.01 11.83 28.40
C ASN A 69 13.93 10.85 29.16
N PHE A 70 15.15 10.62 28.65
CA PHE A 70 16.21 9.82 29.27
C PHE A 70 17.48 10.65 29.49
#